data_AF-A0A926AGQ3-F1
#
_entry.id   AF-A0A926AGQ3-F1
#
_cell.length_a   1.000
_cell.length_b   1.000
_cell.length_c   1.000
_cell.angle_alpha   90.00
_cell.angle_beta   90.00
_cell.angle_gamma   90.00
#
_symmetry.space_group_name_H-M   'P 1'
#
loop_
_entity.id
_entity.type
_entity.pdbx_description
1 polymer ?
#
loop_
_entity_poly.entity_id
_entity_poly.type
_entity_poly.pdbx_seq_one_letter_code
_entity_poly.pdbx_strand_id
1 'polypeptide(L)'
;MSVRFIIGQAGTGKTKHCFDAIVRAALDAPLGPPIYWLLPKQATFTAERMLTCDSDLKAFSRARVVSFQQLGQEILSECGGIAIPEVTAIGRQMVLGRLLRKHRDDLKFFRSAAHQTGLAAELDSTFAEFERSGKSVSDL
;
A
#
# COMPACT_ATOMS: atom_id res chain seq x y z
N MET A 1 9.35 -4.25 -23.38
CA MET A 1 9.58 -4.54 -21.94
C MET A 1 9.70 -6.05 -21.78
N SER A 2 10.72 -6.52 -21.07
CA SER A 2 10.89 -7.93 -20.73
C SER A 2 10.53 -8.16 -19.26
N VAL A 3 9.80 -9.23 -18.97
CA VAL A 3 9.50 -9.67 -17.60
C VAL A 3 10.38 -10.86 -17.25
N ARG A 4 10.98 -10.84 -16.06
CA ARG A 4 11.77 -11.97 -15.54
C ARG A 4 11.14 -12.49 -14.25
N PHE A 5 10.85 -13.78 -14.23
CA PHE A 5 10.37 -14.46 -13.04
C PHE A 5 11.55 -15.02 -12.22
N ILE A 6 11.60 -14.69 -10.93
CA ILE A 6 12.59 -15.20 -9.97
C ILE A 6 11.83 -16.03 -8.94
N ILE A 7 11.79 -17.34 -9.14
CA ILE A 7 10.94 -18.28 -8.38
C ILE A 7 11.83 -19.32 -7.68
N GLY A 8 11.42 -19.75 -6.48
CA GLY A 8 12.11 -20.76 -5.69
C GLY A 8 11.52 -20.86 -4.28
N GLN A 9 11.81 -21.95 -3.58
CA GLN A 9 11.35 -22.19 -2.20
C GLN A 9 11.88 -21.12 -1.21
N ALA A 10 11.33 -21.07 0.01
CA ALA A 10 11.90 -20.23 1.06
C ALA A 10 13.38 -20.59 1.31
N GLY A 11 14.22 -19.58 1.57
CA GLY A 11 15.66 -19.79 1.80
C GLY A 11 16.54 -19.93 0.54
N THR A 12 15.98 -20.02 -0.68
CA THR A 12 16.78 -20.19 -1.92
C THR A 12 17.54 -18.94 -2.38
N GLY A 13 17.57 -17.86 -1.58
CA GLY A 13 18.34 -16.65 -1.91
C GLY A 13 17.68 -15.67 -2.87
N LYS A 14 16.36 -15.77 -3.15
CA LYS A 14 15.64 -14.81 -4.03
C LYS A 14 15.85 -13.35 -3.66
N THR A 15 15.69 -13.03 -2.36
CA THR A 15 15.88 -11.67 -1.85
C THR A 15 17.31 -11.20 -2.06
N LYS A 16 18.29 -12.06 -1.77
CA LYS A 16 19.71 -11.78 -1.98
C LYS A 16 20.04 -11.54 -3.45
N HIS A 17 19.47 -12.34 -4.35
CA HIS A 17 19.64 -12.15 -5.78
C HIS A 17 19.15 -10.78 -6.26
N CYS A 18 17.96 -10.34 -5.83
CA CYS A 18 17.46 -9.00 -6.15
C CYS A 18 18.34 -7.90 -5.54
N PHE A 19 18.74 -8.07 -4.29
CA PHE A 19 19.63 -7.14 -3.58
C PHE A 19 20.97 -6.96 -4.32
N ASP A 20 21.67 -8.06 -4.62
CA ASP A 20 22.97 -8.04 -5.32
C ASP A 20 22.84 -7.36 -6.70
N ALA A 21 21.74 -7.63 -7.42
CA ALA A 21 21.46 -7.00 -8.72
C ALA A 21 21.24 -5.48 -8.60
N ILE A 22 20.52 -5.03 -7.57
CA ILE A 22 20.30 -3.60 -7.30
C ILE A 22 21.62 -2.91 -6.95
N VAL A 23 22.39 -3.49 -6.02
CA VAL A 23 23.69 -2.94 -5.59
C VAL A 23 24.63 -2.81 -6.78
N ARG A 24 24.77 -3.87 -7.58
CA ARG A 24 25.58 -3.84 -8.80
C ARG A 24 25.13 -2.75 -9.76
N ALA A 25 23.83 -2.69 -10.06
CA ALA A 25 23.31 -1.68 -10.97
C ALA A 25 23.57 -0.25 -10.45
N ALA A 26 23.38 -0.02 -9.14
CA ALA A 26 23.61 1.27 -8.51
C ALA A 26 25.09 1.70 -8.52
N LEU A 27 26.02 0.76 -8.35
CA LEU A 27 27.46 1.02 -8.46
C LEU A 27 27.89 1.28 -9.91
N ASP A 28 27.37 0.49 -10.86
CA ASP A 28 27.74 0.59 -12.28
C ASP A 28 27.29 1.93 -12.90
N ALA A 29 26.15 2.48 -12.47
CA ALA A 29 25.66 3.79 -12.93
C ALA A 29 24.96 4.56 -11.80
N PRO A 30 25.70 5.30 -10.95
CA PRO A 30 25.12 5.97 -9.78
C PRO A 30 24.01 6.98 -10.12
N LEU A 31 24.09 7.62 -11.28
CA LEU A 31 23.12 8.61 -11.79
C LEU A 31 22.21 8.05 -12.89
N GLY A 32 22.12 6.72 -13.01
CA GLY A 32 21.19 6.07 -13.93
C GLY A 32 19.72 6.27 -13.52
N PRO A 33 18.77 5.78 -14.33
CA PRO A 33 17.35 5.86 -14.02
C PRO A 33 17.01 5.17 -12.69
N PRO A 34 15.96 5.62 -11.97
CA PRO A 34 15.60 5.12 -10.65
C PRO A 34 15.30 3.61 -10.68
N ILE A 35 15.69 2.92 -9.60
CA ILE A 35 15.43 1.50 -9.40
C ILE A 35 14.45 1.36 -8.25
N TYR A 36 13.22 0.96 -8.54
CA TYR A 36 12.21 0.73 -7.51
C TYR A 36 12.28 -0.70 -6.97
N TRP A 37 12.54 -0.83 -5.66
CA TRP A 37 12.45 -2.09 -4.94
C TRP A 37 11.17 -2.12 -4.11
N LEU A 38 10.13 -2.70 -4.70
CA LEU A 38 8.80 -2.75 -4.12
C LEU A 38 8.67 -3.91 -3.13
N LEU A 39 8.31 -3.60 -1.89
CA LEU A 39 8.22 -4.56 -0.78
C LEU A 39 6.95 -4.35 0.06
N PRO A 40 6.52 -5.34 0.86
CA PRO A 40 5.58 -5.08 1.93
C PRO A 40 6.09 -3.98 2.87
N LYS A 41 5.20 -3.14 3.39
CA LYS A 41 5.54 -2.00 4.27
C LYS A 41 6.38 -2.42 5.47
N GLN A 42 6.18 -3.63 5.99
CA GLN A 42 6.90 -4.18 7.14
C GLN A 42 8.37 -4.53 6.81
N ALA A 43 8.71 -4.66 5.52
CA ALA A 43 10.03 -5.08 5.07
C ALA A 43 10.89 -3.93 4.50
N THR A 44 10.32 -2.75 4.28
CA THR A 44 11.03 -1.62 3.64
C THR A 44 12.24 -1.18 4.46
N PHE A 45 12.07 -0.95 5.77
CA PHE A 45 13.16 -0.52 6.64
C PHE A 45 14.32 -1.54 6.68
N THR A 46 14.00 -2.83 6.74
CA THR A 46 15.02 -3.89 6.71
C THR A 46 15.82 -3.86 5.41
N ALA A 47 15.15 -3.68 4.27
CA ALA A 47 15.83 -3.60 2.97
C ALA A 47 16.67 -2.33 2.81
N GLU A 48 16.21 -1.17 3.31
CA GLU A 48 17.01 0.07 3.35
C GLU A 48 18.28 -0.10 4.20
N ARG A 49 18.15 -0.76 5.36
CA ARG A 49 19.29 -1.11 6.20
C ARG A 49 20.25 -2.04 5.47
N MET A 50 19.77 -3.07 4.79
CA MET A 50 20.63 -3.96 4.01
C MET A 50 21.41 -3.17 2.93
N LEU A 51 20.75 -2.25 2.22
CA LEU A 51 21.43 -1.44 1.20
C LEU A 51 22.48 -0.50 1.79
N THR A 52 22.27 0.00 3.00
CA THR A 52 23.16 0.99 3.62
C THR A 52 24.29 0.35 4.43
N CYS A 53 23.98 -0.69 5.19
CA CYS A 53 24.88 -1.32 6.15
C CYS A 53 25.58 -2.57 5.58
N ASP A 54 24.92 -3.30 4.68
CA ASP A 54 25.38 -4.60 4.21
C ASP A 54 25.84 -4.54 2.73
N SER A 55 26.06 -3.34 2.20
CA SER A 55 26.56 -3.11 0.84
C SER A 55 27.65 -2.05 0.78
N ASP A 56 28.40 -2.03 -0.33
CA ASP A 56 29.45 -1.03 -0.57
C ASP A 56 28.91 0.37 -0.91
N LEU A 57 27.58 0.54 -1.03
CA LEU A 57 26.98 1.82 -1.40
C LEU A 57 27.19 2.90 -0.33
N LYS A 58 27.21 2.55 0.97
CA LYS A 58 27.23 3.44 2.16
C LYS A 58 26.09 4.47 2.25
N ALA A 59 25.55 4.90 1.12
CA ALA A 59 24.37 5.74 0.91
C ALA A 59 23.82 5.45 -0.50
N PHE A 60 22.53 5.69 -0.72
CA PHE A 60 21.92 5.50 -2.03
C PHE A 60 20.90 6.59 -2.34
N SER A 61 20.80 6.97 -3.61
CA SER A 61 19.80 7.93 -4.13
C SER A 61 19.00 7.35 -5.29
N ARG A 62 19.64 6.48 -6.07
CA ARG A 62 19.07 5.80 -7.24
C ARG A 62 18.13 4.64 -6.88
N ALA A 63 18.47 3.87 -5.85
CA ALA A 63 17.60 2.81 -5.35
C ALA A 63 16.48 3.42 -4.50
N ARG A 64 15.22 3.06 -4.77
CA ARG A 64 14.04 3.52 -4.04
C ARG A 64 13.36 2.30 -3.42
N VAL A 65 13.53 2.10 -2.12
CA VAL A 65 12.84 1.04 -1.38
C VAL A 65 11.48 1.58 -0.95
N VAL A 66 10.41 1.01 -1.51
CA VAL A 66 9.05 1.55 -1.32
C VAL A 66 8.05 0.43 -1.10
N SER A 67 7.00 0.74 -0.36
CA SER A 67 5.75 -0.03 -0.35
C SER A 67 4.77 0.51 -1.37
N PHE A 68 3.71 -0.25 -1.68
CA PHE A 68 2.64 0.22 -2.58
C PHE A 68 2.03 1.56 -2.13
N GLN A 69 1.86 1.75 -0.81
CA GLN A 69 1.35 3.01 -0.25
C GLN A 69 2.30 4.17 -0.55
N GLN A 70 3.61 3.99 -0.31
CA GLN A 70 4.61 5.03 -0.55
C GLN A 70 4.75 5.34 -2.04
N LEU A 71 4.76 4.32 -2.89
CA LEU A 71 4.81 4.49 -4.34
C LEU A 71 3.58 5.24 -4.86
N GLY A 72 2.38 4.92 -4.34
CA GLY A 72 1.16 5.66 -4.67
C GLY A 72 1.25 7.13 -4.26
N GLN A 73 1.77 7.42 -3.07
CA GLN A 73 1.99 8.80 -2.61
C GLN A 73 3.02 9.56 -3.47
N GLU A 74 4.12 8.91 -3.85
CA GLU A 74 5.14 9.48 -4.74
C GLU A 74 4.53 9.83 -6.10
N ILE A 75 3.76 8.92 -6.71
CA ILE A 75 3.07 9.15 -7.98
C ILE A 75 2.05 10.30 -7.88
N LEU A 76 1.22 10.31 -6.83
CA LEU A 76 0.25 11.40 -6.60
C LEU A 76 0.95 12.75 -6.30
N SER A 77 2.16 12.74 -5.75
CA SER A 77 2.94 13.96 -5.54
C SER A 77 3.40 14.58 -6.85
N GLU A 78 3.76 13.75 -7.82
CA GLU A 78 4.28 14.19 -9.12
C GLU A 78 3.15 14.49 -10.12
N CYS A 79 2.11 13.67 -10.15
CA CYS A 79 0.99 13.80 -11.10
C CYS A 79 -0.16 14.68 -10.58
N GLY A 80 -0.11 15.10 -9.32
CA GLY A 80 -1.21 15.77 -8.63
C GLY A 80 -2.16 14.79 -7.93
N GLY A 81 -2.89 15.28 -6.92
CA GLY A 81 -3.85 14.50 -6.14
C GLY A 81 -3.65 14.55 -4.62
N ILE A 82 -2.47 14.98 -4.13
CA ILE A 82 -2.18 15.09 -2.68
C ILE A 82 -3.08 16.10 -1.97
N ALA A 83 -3.57 17.12 -2.67
CA ALA A 83 -4.37 18.19 -2.07
C ALA A 83 -5.77 17.74 -1.60
N ILE A 84 -6.17 16.49 -1.88
CA ILE A 84 -7.47 15.95 -1.46
C ILE A 84 -7.34 15.45 -0.01
N PRO A 85 -8.06 16.03 0.97
CA PRO A 85 -8.00 15.55 2.35
C PRO A 85 -8.52 14.12 2.45
N GLU A 86 -7.72 13.22 3.04
CA GLU A 86 -8.15 11.86 3.30
C GLU A 86 -9.06 11.79 4.54
N VAL A 87 -10.14 11.01 4.45
CA VAL A 87 -10.99 10.72 5.60
C VAL A 87 -10.36 9.60 6.41
N THR A 88 -10.05 9.89 7.68
CA THR A 88 -9.49 8.90 8.60
C THR A 88 -10.46 7.73 8.84
N ALA A 89 -9.94 6.58 9.28
CA ALA A 89 -10.79 5.41 9.58
C ALA A 89 -11.92 5.73 10.55
N ILE A 90 -11.62 6.48 11.62
CA ILE A 90 -12.62 6.96 12.58
C ILE A 90 -13.62 7.90 11.89
N GLY A 91 -13.13 8.83 11.05
CA GLY A 91 -13.99 9.74 10.29
C GLY A 91 -14.98 9.00 9.39
N ARG A 92 -14.53 7.95 8.69
CA ARG A 92 -15.42 7.11 7.86
C ARG A 92 -16.48 6.43 8.70
N GLN A 93 -16.11 5.84 9.84
CA GLN A 93 -17.06 5.23 10.77
C GLN A 93 -18.07 6.24 11.34
N MET A 94 -17.65 7.48 11.61
CA MET A 94 -18.56 8.56 12.04
C MET A 94 -19.57 8.92 10.94
N VAL A 95 -19.10 9.01 9.68
CA VAL A 95 -19.97 9.24 8.51
C VAL A 95 -20.96 8.10 8.35
N LEU A 96 -20.50 6.85 8.40
CA LEU A 96 -21.36 5.66 8.31
C LEU A 96 -22.39 5.62 9.44
N GLY A 97 -21.97 5.86 10.68
CA GLY A 97 -22.88 5.91 11.83
C GLY A 97 -23.97 6.98 11.68
N ARG A 98 -23.62 8.15 11.11
CA ARG A 98 -24.60 9.19 10.78
C ARG A 98 -25.57 8.74 9.69
N LEU A 99 -25.08 8.13 8.62
CA LEU A 99 -25.89 7.63 7.51
C LEU A 99 -26.86 6.52 7.95
N LEU A 100 -26.38 5.56 8.75
CA LEU A 100 -27.21 4.47 9.29
C LEU A 100 -28.37 5.01 10.14
N ARG A 101 -28.13 6.01 10.99
CA ARG A 101 -29.19 6.62 11.81
C ARG A 101 -30.18 7.41 10.95
N LYS A 102 -29.69 8.14 9.95
CA LYS A 102 -30.52 8.96 9.05
C LYS A 102 -31.44 8.09 8.19
N HIS A 103 -30.93 6.97 7.69
CA HIS A 103 -31.64 6.06 6.78
C HIS A 103 -32.19 4.81 7.48
N ARG A 104 -32.32 4.84 8.81
CA ARG A 104 -32.73 3.68 9.60
C ARG A 104 -34.01 3.03 9.09
N ASP A 105 -35.01 3.83 8.76
CA ASP A 105 -36.32 3.33 8.35
C ASP A 105 -36.34 2.80 6.91
N ASP A 106 -35.31 3.11 6.11
CA ASP A 106 -35.10 2.57 4.76
C ASP A 106 -34.39 1.20 4.79
N LEU A 107 -33.74 0.84 5.91
CA LEU A 107 -33.00 -0.42 6.04
C LEU A 107 -33.96 -1.61 6.23
N LYS A 108 -33.80 -2.64 5.38
CA LYS A 108 -34.61 -3.86 5.49
C LYS A 108 -34.13 -4.80 6.59
N PHE A 109 -32.83 -5.07 6.65
CA PHE A 109 -32.24 -6.04 7.58
C PHE A 109 -31.61 -5.38 8.82
N PHE A 110 -30.84 -4.30 8.63
CA PHE A 110 -30.06 -3.67 9.70
C PHE A 110 -30.81 -2.60 10.51
N ARG A 111 -32.13 -2.44 10.36
CA ARG A 111 -32.92 -1.39 11.02
C ARG A 111 -32.78 -1.37 12.55
N SER A 112 -32.76 -2.54 13.18
CA SER A 112 -32.60 -2.68 14.64
C SER A 112 -31.18 -2.35 15.12
N ALA A 113 -30.17 -2.58 14.28
CA ALA A 113 -28.76 -2.36 14.58
C ALA A 113 -28.25 -0.98 14.13
N ALA A 114 -29.06 -0.17 13.44
CA ALA A 114 -28.66 1.11 12.85
C ALA A 114 -28.06 2.13 13.84
N HIS A 115 -28.35 2.01 15.13
CA HIS A 115 -27.79 2.89 16.17
C HIS A 115 -26.48 2.36 16.78
N GLN A 116 -26.13 1.10 16.53
CA GLN A 116 -24.96 0.45 17.10
C GLN A 116 -23.68 0.92 16.41
N THR A 117 -22.68 1.34 17.19
CA THR A 117 -21.37 1.74 16.68
C THR A 117 -20.63 0.59 16.00
N GLY A 118 -20.83 -0.64 16.47
CA GLY A 118 -20.23 -1.84 15.88
C GLY A 118 -20.63 -2.07 14.43
N LEU A 119 -21.89 -1.78 14.05
CA LEU A 119 -22.33 -1.93 12.66
C LEU A 119 -21.60 -0.97 11.71
N ALA A 120 -21.33 0.27 12.14
CA ALA A 120 -20.58 1.23 11.34
C ALA A 120 -19.12 0.79 11.11
N ALA A 121 -18.48 0.19 12.13
CA ALA A 121 -17.13 -0.35 12.02
C ALA A 121 -17.07 -1.57 11.09
N GLU A 122 -18.05 -2.47 11.19
CA GLU A 122 -18.14 -3.65 10.33
C GLU A 122 -18.33 -3.25 8.87
N LEU A 123 -19.23 -2.31 8.59
CA LEU A 123 -19.44 -1.80 7.23
C LEU A 123 -18.20 -1.11 6.66
N ASP A 124 -17.46 -0.32 7.46
CA ASP A 124 -16.18 0.27 7.01
C ASP A 124 -15.18 -0.82 6.59
N SER A 125 -15.08 -1.89 7.38
CA SER A 125 -14.21 -3.04 7.06
C SER A 125 -14.65 -3.76 5.78
N THR A 126 -15.96 -4.00 5.62
CA THR A 126 -16.52 -4.63 4.41
C THR A 126 -16.29 -3.78 3.17
N PHE A 127 -16.51 -2.47 3.24
CA PHE A 127 -16.25 -1.57 2.11
C PHE A 127 -14.76 -1.53 1.75
N ALA A 128 -13.87 -1.52 2.74
CA ALA A 128 -12.43 -1.64 2.50
C ALA A 128 -12.04 -2.98 1.84
N GLU A 129 -12.78 -4.06 2.07
CA GLU A 129 -12.58 -5.34 1.37
C GLU A 129 -13.07 -5.31 -0.08
N PHE A 130 -14.22 -4.67 -0.34
CA PHE A 130 -14.71 -4.45 -1.71
C PHE A 130 -13.71 -3.62 -2.53
N GLU A 131 -13.22 -2.51 -1.98
CA GLU A 131 -12.22 -1.67 -2.64
C GLU A 131 -10.93 -2.46 -2.94
N ARG A 132 -10.41 -3.23 -1.96
CA ARG A 132 -9.22 -4.08 -2.17
C ARG A 132 -9.42 -5.17 -3.22
N SER A 133 -10.65 -5.61 -3.40
CA SER A 133 -11.03 -6.61 -4.40
C SER A 133 -11.39 -6.01 -5.77
N GLY A 134 -11.27 -4.68 -5.92
CA GLY A 134 -11.63 -3.98 -7.15
C GLY A 134 -13.13 -3.96 -7.43
N LYS A 135 -13.98 -4.10 -6.42
CA LYS A 135 -15.44 -4.07 -6.51
C LYS A 135 -15.95 -2.65 -6.28
N SER A 136 -16.80 -2.20 -7.20
CA SER A 136 -17.49 -0.91 -7.15
C SER A 136 -18.95 -1.09 -6.74
N VAL A 137 -19.65 0.03 -6.50
CA VAL A 137 -21.08 0.00 -6.17
C VAL A 137 -21.92 -0.64 -7.29
N SER A 138 -21.50 -0.53 -8.56
CA SER A 138 -22.20 -1.19 -9.68
C SER A 138 -22.04 -2.70 -9.72
N ASP A 139 -21.13 -3.28 -8.93
CA ASP A 139 -20.91 -4.72 -8.85
C ASP A 139 -21.74 -5.40 -7.73
N LEU A 140 -22.49 -4.61 -6.95
CA LEU A 140 -23.31 -5.03 -5.80
C LEU A 140 -24.80 -4.97 -6.13
#